data_AF-A0AAW0KI72-F1
#
_entry.id   AF-A0AAW0KI72-F1
#
_cell.length_a   1.000
_cell.length_b   1.000
_cell.length_c   1.000
_cell.angle_alpha   90.00
_cell.angle_beta   90.00
_cell.angle_gamma   90.00
#
_symmetry.space_group_name_H-M   'P 1'
#
loop_
_entity.id
_entity.type
_entity.pdbx_description
1 polymer ?
#
loop_
_entity_poly.entity_id
_entity_poly.type
_entity_poly.pdbx_seq_one_letter_code
_entity_poly.pdbx_strand_id
1 'polypeptide(L)'
;MQSKMVRTFMITLFLLATQLHWSFTRGSGDTFRKTYIVYMGETPRSRTSAAATGEGEGLRSKTSAADLQHNVLSSVIQDASTAQQSKIHSYTKSFNAFAAKLLPDEVQKLRENENVVSVFPSRIRKLHTTRSWDFLRMPQTLKRNHQIESNIIVGVLDSGIYVDAPSFNDNGLGPPPSKWKGRCQVAGNFTGCNNKVIGAVFYNNDPATRHPNPSPQDEQGHGSHTSSTIAGASIVGASLYGLAQGTARGGVPSARIAMYKVCWPKGCSDIDLLSAMDDAIDDGVDVLSISLVGNQMASLTIPLRLVPFMQ
;
A
#
# COMPACT_ATOMS: atom_id res chain seq x y z
N MET A 1 14.16 -77.80 2.96
CA MET A 1 12.85 -77.44 2.34
C MET A 1 12.12 -76.28 3.05
N GLN A 2 12.20 -76.15 4.38
CA GLN A 2 11.47 -75.11 5.13
C GLN A 2 11.87 -73.64 4.81
N SER A 3 13.16 -73.35 4.61
CA SER A 3 13.64 -71.97 4.35
C SER A 3 13.15 -71.38 3.02
N LYS A 4 13.00 -72.20 1.98
CA LYS A 4 12.49 -71.73 0.67
C LYS A 4 11.00 -71.42 0.73
N MET A 5 10.23 -72.21 1.47
CA MET A 5 8.77 -72.04 1.60
C MET A 5 8.41 -70.76 2.37
N VAL A 6 9.17 -70.42 3.42
CA VAL A 6 8.97 -69.18 4.20
C VAL A 6 9.31 -67.93 3.37
N ARG A 7 10.36 -67.99 2.54
CA ARG A 7 10.71 -66.89 1.63
C ARG A 7 9.65 -66.64 0.57
N THR A 8 9.08 -67.69 -0.02
CA THR A 8 8.03 -67.54 -1.03
C THR A 8 6.76 -66.95 -0.41
N PHE A 9 6.39 -67.37 0.81
CA PHE A 9 5.20 -66.88 1.51
C PHE A 9 5.30 -65.39 1.89
N MET A 10 6.48 -64.93 2.32
CA MET A 10 6.73 -63.52 2.65
C MET A 10 6.69 -62.60 1.42
N ILE A 11 7.20 -63.07 0.27
CA ILE A 11 7.16 -62.30 -0.98
C ILE A 11 5.73 -62.17 -1.51
N THR A 12 4.92 -63.23 -1.43
CA THR A 12 3.50 -63.17 -1.82
C THR A 12 2.67 -62.26 -0.93
N LEU A 13 2.97 -62.20 0.38
CA LEU A 13 2.27 -61.31 1.32
C LEU A 13 2.61 -59.82 1.06
N PHE A 14 3.87 -59.54 0.68
CA PHE A 14 4.32 -58.19 0.33
C PHE A 14 3.74 -57.68 -1.00
N LEU A 15 3.57 -58.57 -1.98
CA LEU A 15 2.92 -58.24 -3.26
C LEU A 15 1.42 -58.01 -3.11
N LEU A 16 0.70 -58.74 -2.22
CA LEU A 16 -0.71 -58.43 -1.94
C LEU A 16 -0.89 -57.10 -1.18
N ALA A 17 0.01 -56.75 -0.27
CA ALA A 17 -0.06 -55.50 0.49
C ALA A 17 0.19 -54.24 -0.38
N THR A 18 0.95 -54.38 -1.47
CA THR A 18 1.22 -53.29 -2.42
C THR A 18 0.08 -53.10 -3.43
N GLN A 19 -0.68 -54.15 -3.77
CA GLN A 19 -1.88 -54.04 -4.61
C GLN A 19 -3.08 -53.43 -3.86
N LEU A 20 -3.12 -53.55 -2.53
CA LEU A 20 -4.13 -52.90 -1.67
C LEU A 20 -3.83 -51.41 -1.39
N HIS A 21 -2.65 -50.90 -1.74
CA HIS A 21 -2.31 -49.48 -1.61
C HIS A 21 -2.59 -48.65 -2.88
N TRP A 22 -2.83 -49.27 -4.04
CA TRP A 22 -3.12 -48.51 -5.27
C TRP A 22 -4.60 -48.14 -5.45
N SER A 23 -5.48 -48.67 -4.60
CA SER A 23 -6.92 -48.45 -4.73
C SER A 23 -7.47 -47.51 -3.65
N PHE A 24 -6.82 -46.37 -3.35
CA PHE A 24 -7.47 -45.27 -2.62
C PHE A 24 -6.73 -43.92 -2.75
N THR A 25 -6.58 -43.39 -3.97
CA THR A 25 -6.38 -41.93 -4.18
C THR A 25 -7.24 -41.44 -5.35
N ARG A 26 -8.56 -41.59 -5.21
CA ARG A 26 -9.51 -40.84 -6.04
C ARG A 26 -10.44 -40.08 -5.10
N GLY A 27 -10.14 -38.81 -4.88
CA GLY A 27 -11.01 -37.92 -4.11
C GLY A 27 -10.27 -36.83 -3.33
N SER A 28 -9.96 -35.71 -3.99
CA SER A 28 -10.12 -34.40 -3.37
C SER A 28 -10.28 -33.36 -4.47
N GLY A 29 -11.44 -33.40 -5.15
CA GLY A 29 -11.93 -32.18 -5.77
C GLY A 29 -12.23 -31.24 -4.62
N ASP A 30 -11.48 -30.15 -4.51
CA ASP A 30 -11.69 -29.14 -3.48
C ASP A 30 -13.10 -28.56 -3.67
N THR A 31 -14.07 -29.00 -2.84
CA THR A 31 -15.51 -28.76 -3.03
C THR A 31 -15.94 -27.36 -2.59
N PHE A 32 -15.01 -26.53 -2.11
CA PHE A 32 -15.32 -25.22 -1.56
C PHE A 32 -15.02 -24.10 -2.57
N ARG A 33 -15.99 -23.19 -2.74
CA ARG A 33 -15.81 -22.01 -3.59
C ARG A 33 -14.84 -21.02 -2.95
N LYS A 34 -13.73 -20.72 -3.61
CA LYS A 34 -12.75 -19.69 -3.18
C LYS A 34 -12.96 -18.41 -4.00
N THR A 35 -12.51 -17.27 -3.48
CA THR A 35 -12.64 -15.99 -4.19
C THR A 35 -11.54 -15.81 -5.23
N TYR A 36 -11.93 -15.54 -6.47
CA TYR A 36 -11.04 -15.24 -7.59
C TYR A 36 -11.40 -13.91 -8.24
N ILE A 37 -10.43 -13.33 -8.95
CA ILE A 37 -10.61 -12.23 -9.89
C ILE A 37 -10.46 -12.82 -11.29
N VAL A 38 -11.45 -12.56 -12.14
CA VAL A 38 -11.50 -12.94 -13.55
C VAL A 38 -11.34 -11.67 -14.38
N TYR A 39 -10.19 -11.54 -15.04
CA TYR A 39 -9.85 -10.39 -15.88
C TYR A 39 -10.16 -10.72 -17.34
N MET A 40 -10.97 -9.87 -17.98
CA MET A 40 -11.48 -10.05 -19.35
C MET A 40 -10.95 -8.99 -20.33
N GLY A 41 -9.96 -8.18 -19.92
CA GLY A 41 -9.32 -7.20 -20.79
C GLY A 41 -9.91 -5.79 -20.69
N GLU A 42 -9.82 -5.03 -21.79
CA GLU A 42 -10.37 -3.67 -21.87
C GLU A 42 -11.90 -3.68 -21.83
N THR A 43 -12.49 -2.65 -21.23
CA THR A 43 -13.94 -2.45 -21.31
C THR A 43 -14.33 -2.23 -22.77
N PRO A 44 -15.35 -2.92 -23.32
CA PRO A 44 -15.85 -2.64 -24.65
C PRO A 44 -16.21 -1.15 -24.76
N ARG A 45 -15.42 -0.38 -25.50
CA ARG A 45 -15.71 1.03 -25.72
C ARG A 45 -17.06 1.11 -26.43
N SER A 46 -18.03 1.79 -25.82
CA SER A 46 -19.12 2.38 -26.60
C SER A 46 -18.44 3.30 -27.59
N ARG A 47 -18.35 2.91 -28.87
CA ARG A 47 -17.87 3.79 -29.93
C ARG A 47 -18.85 4.96 -30.05
N THR A 48 -18.64 5.99 -29.25
CA THR A 48 -19.18 7.33 -29.46
C THR A 48 -17.98 8.25 -29.66
N SER A 49 -17.26 8.05 -30.76
CA SER A 49 -16.31 8.99 -31.37
C SER A 49 -15.55 8.31 -32.52
N ALA A 50 -16.25 7.96 -33.59
CA ALA A 50 -15.65 7.85 -34.93
C ALA A 50 -16.75 7.75 -35.99
N ALA A 51 -16.69 8.66 -36.96
CA ALA A 51 -17.36 8.66 -38.26
C ALA A 51 -18.89 8.85 -38.28
N ALA A 52 -19.30 10.12 -38.44
CA ALA A 52 -20.43 10.44 -39.28
C ALA A 52 -20.05 10.17 -40.75
N THR A 53 -20.28 8.95 -41.24
CA THR A 53 -20.44 8.65 -42.67
C THR A 53 -21.16 7.31 -42.83
N GLY A 54 -22.39 7.37 -43.32
CA GLY A 54 -22.97 6.41 -44.29
C GLY A 54 -23.22 4.96 -43.88
N GLU A 55 -24.51 4.63 -43.73
CA GLU A 55 -25.22 3.42 -44.19
C GLU A 55 -24.72 2.00 -43.81
N GLY A 56 -25.63 1.18 -43.27
CA GLY A 56 -25.49 -0.27 -43.22
C GLY A 56 -26.03 -0.92 -41.95
N GLU A 57 -27.11 -1.66 -42.09
CA GLU A 57 -27.88 -2.38 -41.07
C GLU A 57 -27.05 -3.30 -40.16
N GLY A 58 -27.52 -3.43 -38.91
CA GLY A 58 -27.11 -4.48 -37.99
C GLY A 58 -27.45 -4.11 -36.56
N LEU A 59 -28.59 -4.59 -36.07
CA LEU A 59 -28.97 -4.56 -34.65
C LEU A 59 -28.00 -5.45 -33.84
N ARG A 60 -26.75 -5.00 -33.67
CA ARG A 60 -25.82 -5.60 -32.71
C ARG A 60 -26.30 -5.17 -31.33
N SER A 61 -26.92 -6.11 -30.62
CA SER A 61 -27.22 -5.98 -29.19
C SER A 61 -25.99 -5.40 -28.48
N LYS A 62 -26.11 -4.18 -27.93
CA LYS A 62 -25.06 -3.58 -27.10
C LYS A 62 -25.06 -4.32 -25.76
N THR A 63 -24.53 -5.53 -25.75
CA THR A 63 -24.33 -6.29 -24.52
C THR A 63 -23.39 -5.49 -23.63
N SER A 64 -23.87 -5.07 -22.46
CA SER A 64 -23.06 -4.26 -21.56
C SER A 64 -21.89 -5.09 -21.02
N ALA A 65 -20.83 -4.45 -20.55
CA ALA A 65 -19.72 -5.16 -19.90
C ALA A 65 -20.23 -6.03 -18.74
N ALA A 66 -21.26 -5.58 -18.01
CA ALA A 66 -21.88 -6.36 -16.94
C ALA A 66 -22.59 -7.62 -17.46
N ASP A 67 -23.28 -7.53 -18.60
CA ASP A 67 -23.97 -8.65 -19.24
C ASP A 67 -22.95 -9.67 -19.78
N LEU A 68 -21.86 -9.21 -20.40
CA LEU A 68 -20.76 -10.09 -20.85
C LEU A 68 -20.16 -10.86 -19.67
N GLN A 69 -19.89 -10.19 -18.56
CA GLN A 69 -19.38 -10.83 -17.34
C GLN A 69 -20.38 -11.85 -16.78
N HIS A 70 -21.68 -11.51 -16.75
CA HIS A 70 -22.70 -12.42 -16.26
C HIS A 70 -22.83 -13.64 -17.17
N ASN A 71 -22.82 -13.46 -18.50
CA ASN A 71 -22.88 -14.55 -19.47
C ASN A 71 -21.68 -15.50 -19.34
N VAL A 72 -20.47 -14.95 -19.22
CA VAL A 72 -19.27 -15.75 -18.99
C VAL A 72 -19.39 -16.53 -17.69
N LEU A 73 -19.76 -15.89 -16.57
CA LEU A 73 -19.91 -16.57 -15.28
C LEU A 73 -21.02 -17.64 -15.27
N SER A 74 -22.16 -17.37 -15.91
CA SER A 74 -23.27 -18.32 -16.02
C SER A 74 -22.94 -19.51 -16.91
N SER A 75 -22.14 -19.32 -17.97
CA SER A 75 -21.70 -20.41 -18.87
C SER A 75 -20.88 -21.49 -18.17
N VAL A 76 -20.10 -21.11 -17.15
CA VAL A 76 -19.24 -22.04 -16.41
C VAL A 76 -19.93 -22.72 -15.24
N ILE A 77 -20.77 -21.97 -14.51
CA ILE A 77 -21.48 -22.45 -13.33
C ILE A 77 -22.69 -23.31 -13.73
N GLN A 78 -23.24 -23.09 -14.93
CA GLN A 78 -24.40 -23.83 -15.47
C GLN A 78 -25.68 -23.72 -14.62
N ASP A 79 -25.72 -22.77 -13.70
CA ASP A 79 -26.89 -22.36 -12.93
C ASP A 79 -26.89 -20.84 -12.74
N ALA A 80 -27.92 -20.17 -13.27
CA ALA A 80 -27.99 -18.71 -13.29
C ALA A 80 -28.12 -18.11 -11.90
N SER A 81 -28.86 -18.78 -10.99
CA SER A 81 -29.03 -18.32 -9.60
C SER A 81 -27.71 -18.37 -8.84
N THR A 82 -26.99 -19.48 -8.93
CA THR A 82 -25.67 -19.67 -8.32
C THR A 82 -24.64 -18.73 -8.93
N ALA A 83 -24.68 -18.48 -10.24
CA ALA A 83 -23.80 -17.52 -10.91
C ALA A 83 -24.00 -16.11 -10.37
N GLN A 84 -25.26 -15.68 -10.22
CA GLN A 84 -25.58 -14.38 -9.64
C GLN A 84 -25.13 -14.27 -8.18
N GLN A 85 -25.37 -15.30 -7.35
CA GLN A 85 -24.96 -15.33 -5.95
C GLN A 85 -23.44 -15.43 -5.75
N SER A 86 -22.74 -16.05 -6.72
CA SER A 86 -21.29 -16.21 -6.67
C SER A 86 -20.55 -14.93 -7.04
N LYS A 87 -21.17 -14.00 -7.77
CA LYS A 87 -20.57 -12.74 -8.18
C LYS A 87 -20.48 -11.78 -6.99
N ILE A 88 -19.26 -11.36 -6.65
CA ILE A 88 -18.98 -10.44 -5.54
C ILE A 88 -18.92 -9.00 -6.03
N HIS A 89 -18.27 -8.78 -7.17
CA HIS A 89 -18.06 -7.43 -7.69
C HIS A 89 -17.88 -7.43 -9.21
N SER A 90 -18.27 -6.33 -9.85
CA SER A 90 -18.12 -6.10 -11.30
C SER A 90 -17.24 -4.88 -11.53
N TYR A 91 -16.14 -5.05 -12.25
CA TYR A 91 -15.29 -3.96 -12.71
C TYR A 91 -15.67 -3.65 -14.16
N THR A 92 -16.23 -2.45 -14.40
CA THR A 92 -16.75 -2.06 -15.73
C THR A 92 -16.26 -0.69 -16.20
N LYS A 93 -15.47 0.01 -15.38
CA LYS A 93 -15.01 1.37 -15.66
C LYS A 93 -13.76 1.36 -16.55
N SER A 94 -12.59 1.13 -15.96
CA SER A 94 -11.30 1.20 -16.65
C SER A 94 -10.90 -0.11 -17.34
N PHE A 95 -11.45 -1.23 -16.88
CA PHE A 95 -11.20 -2.55 -17.44
C PHE A 95 -12.42 -3.44 -17.19
N ASN A 96 -12.55 -4.49 -17.98
CA ASN A 96 -13.59 -5.50 -17.86
C ASN A 96 -13.09 -6.66 -16.98
N ALA A 97 -13.67 -6.80 -15.79
CA ALA A 97 -13.36 -7.92 -14.90
C ALA A 97 -14.50 -8.16 -13.91
N PHE A 98 -14.48 -9.29 -13.22
CA PHE A 98 -15.34 -9.51 -12.05
C PHE A 98 -14.62 -10.32 -10.98
N ALA A 99 -15.07 -10.16 -9.73
CA ALA A 99 -14.68 -11.02 -8.61
C ALA A 99 -15.83 -11.99 -8.30
N ALA A 100 -15.53 -13.28 -8.12
CA ALA A 100 -16.53 -14.30 -7.82
C ALA A 100 -15.99 -15.42 -6.92
N LYS A 101 -16.90 -16.10 -6.22
CA LYS A 101 -16.64 -17.35 -5.49
C LYS A 101 -16.75 -18.53 -6.47
N LEU A 102 -15.64 -19.18 -6.77
CA LEU A 102 -15.55 -20.23 -7.80
C LEU A 102 -15.01 -21.54 -7.24
N LEU A 103 -15.53 -22.64 -7.76
CA LEU A 103 -14.95 -23.98 -7.59
C LEU A 103 -13.70 -24.14 -8.47
N PRO A 104 -12.78 -25.07 -8.13
CA PRO A 104 -11.55 -25.29 -8.90
C PRO A 104 -11.79 -25.65 -10.37
N ASP A 105 -12.83 -26.43 -10.66
CA ASP A 105 -13.24 -26.84 -12.01
C ASP A 105 -13.84 -25.67 -12.81
N GLU A 106 -14.60 -24.79 -12.17
CA GLU A 106 -15.08 -23.54 -12.79
C GLU A 106 -13.92 -22.59 -13.11
N VAL A 107 -12.91 -22.51 -12.24
CA VAL A 107 -11.69 -21.73 -12.50
C VAL A 107 -10.96 -22.27 -13.72
N GLN A 108 -10.86 -23.59 -13.87
CA GLN A 108 -10.19 -24.20 -15.01
C GLN A 108 -10.93 -23.90 -16.32
N LYS A 109 -12.24 -24.08 -16.34
CA LYS A 109 -13.10 -23.74 -17.49
C LYS A 109 -13.02 -22.23 -17.83
N LEU A 110 -12.92 -21.35 -16.83
CA LEU A 110 -12.74 -19.91 -17.07
C LEU A 110 -11.38 -19.57 -17.68
N ARG A 111 -10.32 -20.30 -17.33
CA ARG A 111 -8.99 -20.10 -17.94
C ARG A 111 -8.95 -20.52 -19.40
N GLU A 112 -9.83 -21.43 -19.80
CA GLU A 112 -9.98 -21.92 -21.17
C GLU A 112 -10.99 -21.07 -21.98
N ASN A 113 -11.69 -20.13 -21.35
CA ASN A 113 -12.67 -19.28 -22.03
C ASN A 113 -11.98 -18.16 -22.83
N GLU A 114 -12.27 -18.06 -24.12
CA GLU A 114 -11.67 -17.06 -25.03
C GLU A 114 -11.93 -15.61 -24.62
N ASN A 115 -12.98 -15.33 -23.84
CA ASN A 115 -13.31 -14.00 -23.35
C ASN A 115 -12.60 -13.65 -22.02
N VAL A 116 -11.76 -14.55 -21.50
CA VAL A 116 -11.04 -14.39 -20.24
C VAL A 116 -9.54 -14.34 -20.51
N VAL A 117 -8.89 -13.25 -20.09
CA VAL A 117 -7.45 -13.06 -20.25
C VAL A 117 -6.69 -13.73 -19.12
N SER A 118 -7.17 -13.63 -17.87
CA SER A 118 -6.54 -14.31 -16.74
C SER A 118 -7.49 -14.53 -15.56
N VAL A 119 -7.23 -15.59 -14.80
CA VAL A 119 -7.95 -15.91 -13.56
C VAL A 119 -6.95 -16.13 -12.43
N PHE A 120 -7.04 -15.31 -11.38
CA PHE A 120 -6.12 -15.39 -10.24
C PHE A 120 -6.87 -15.28 -8.90
N PRO A 121 -6.38 -15.97 -7.85
CA PRO A 121 -7.04 -15.95 -6.55
C PRO A 121 -6.98 -14.56 -5.93
N SER A 122 -8.09 -14.12 -5.35
CA SER A 122 -8.08 -12.93 -4.49
C SER A 122 -7.32 -13.25 -3.21
N ARG A 123 -6.42 -12.36 -2.80
CA ARG A 123 -5.57 -12.54 -1.63
C ARG A 123 -5.71 -11.36 -0.71
N ILE A 124 -5.89 -11.64 0.58
CA ILE A 124 -5.69 -10.63 1.61
C ILE A 124 -4.20 -10.30 1.64
N ARG A 125 -3.87 -9.04 1.38
CA ARG A 125 -2.49 -8.54 1.46
C ARG A 125 -2.25 -8.04 2.88
N LYS A 126 -1.06 -8.33 3.42
CA LYS A 126 -0.60 -7.76 4.69
C LYS A 126 0.07 -6.42 4.41
N LEU A 127 -0.11 -5.44 5.29
CA LEU A 127 0.65 -4.19 5.24
C LEU A 127 2.12 -4.51 5.49
N HIS A 128 3.03 -3.99 4.67
CA HIS A 128 4.47 -4.20 4.79
C HIS A 128 5.21 -2.86 4.66
N THR A 129 5.33 -2.10 5.77
CA THR A 129 6.08 -0.84 5.80
C THR A 129 7.59 -1.06 5.81
N THR A 130 8.06 -2.22 6.26
CA THR A 130 9.49 -2.62 6.26
C THR A 130 10.01 -3.07 4.88
N ARG A 131 9.15 -3.13 3.86
CA ARG A 131 9.51 -3.65 2.52
C ARG A 131 9.28 -2.65 1.39
N SER A 132 8.71 -1.49 1.68
CA SER A 132 8.38 -0.45 0.68
C SER A 132 9.61 -0.07 -0.17
N TRP A 133 10.75 0.18 0.47
CA TRP A 133 11.97 0.58 -0.22
C TRP A 133 12.57 -0.55 -1.07
N ASP A 134 12.55 -1.79 -0.59
CA ASP A 134 13.00 -2.94 -1.39
C ASP A 134 12.08 -3.16 -2.60
N PHE A 135 10.76 -2.96 -2.43
CA PHE A 135 9.78 -3.03 -3.51
C PHE A 135 10.05 -1.97 -4.58
N LEU A 136 10.44 -0.75 -4.17
CA LEU A 136 10.84 0.34 -5.06
C LEU A 136 12.27 0.20 -5.62
N ARG A 137 12.94 -0.95 -5.42
CA ARG A 137 14.33 -1.21 -5.84
C ARG A 137 15.33 -0.24 -5.21
N MET A 138 15.09 0.20 -3.99
CA MET A 138 16.01 0.98 -3.16
C MET A 138 16.49 0.15 -1.95
N PRO A 139 17.27 -0.92 -2.19
CA PRO A 139 17.69 -1.83 -1.13
C PRO A 139 18.61 -1.15 -0.12
N GLN A 140 18.85 -1.82 1.01
CA GLN A 140 19.72 -1.28 2.05
C GLN A 140 21.14 -0.99 1.59
N THR A 141 21.64 -1.80 0.67
CA THR A 141 22.99 -1.74 0.08
C THR A 141 23.17 -0.62 -0.96
N LEU A 142 22.13 0.17 -1.25
CA LEU A 142 22.24 1.28 -2.19
C LEU A 142 23.31 2.27 -1.71
N LYS A 143 24.31 2.54 -2.56
CA LYS A 143 25.38 3.50 -2.25
C LYS A 143 24.78 4.89 -2.05
N ARG A 144 25.06 5.49 -0.90
CA ARG A 144 24.62 6.84 -0.53
C ARG A 144 25.84 7.67 -0.17
N ASN A 145 25.80 8.96 -0.51
CA ASN A 145 26.77 9.90 0.01
C ASN A 145 26.28 10.41 1.36
N HIS A 146 26.68 9.74 2.44
CA HIS A 146 26.25 10.07 3.79
C HIS A 146 26.61 11.50 4.20
N GLN A 147 27.75 12.03 3.74
CA GLN A 147 28.16 13.40 4.06
C GLN A 147 27.22 14.44 3.46
N ILE A 148 26.70 14.18 2.26
CA ILE A 148 25.69 15.05 1.63
C ILE A 148 24.33 14.80 2.28
N GLU A 149 23.92 13.54 2.40
CA GLU A 149 22.58 13.16 2.91
C GLU A 149 22.37 13.69 4.35
N SER A 150 23.39 13.64 5.21
CA SER A 150 23.31 14.16 6.59
C SER A 150 23.21 15.69 6.68
N ASN A 151 23.38 16.40 5.57
CA ASN A 151 23.21 17.84 5.49
C ASN A 151 21.91 18.26 4.77
N ILE A 152 21.10 17.30 4.33
CA ILE A 152 19.75 17.53 3.81
C ILE A 152 18.77 17.67 4.97
N ILE A 153 17.93 18.70 4.92
CA ILE A 153 16.90 19.00 5.90
C ILE A 153 15.54 18.83 5.22
N VAL A 154 14.76 17.88 5.72
CA VAL A 154 13.39 17.66 5.28
C VAL A 154 12.43 18.34 6.26
N GLY A 155 11.68 19.32 5.76
CA GLY A 155 10.59 19.94 6.50
C GLY A 155 9.31 19.13 6.33
N VAL A 156 8.66 18.82 7.44
CA VAL A 156 7.42 18.03 7.46
C VAL A 156 6.31 18.86 8.09
N LEU A 157 5.27 19.17 7.33
CA LEU A 157 4.10 19.92 7.79
C LEU A 157 2.96 18.93 8.06
N ASP A 158 2.68 18.65 9.33
CA ASP A 158 1.83 17.52 9.73
C ASP A 158 1.26 17.69 11.17
N SER A 159 0.89 16.58 11.84
CA SER A 159 0.31 16.53 13.20
C SER A 159 1.30 16.64 14.36
N GLY A 160 2.58 16.88 14.06
CA GLY A 160 3.67 16.93 15.03
C GLY A 160 4.59 15.71 14.95
N ILE A 161 5.50 15.61 15.92
CA ILE A 161 6.47 14.49 15.98
C ILE A 161 6.63 13.96 17.40
N TYR A 162 6.75 12.64 17.54
CA TYR A 162 7.17 11.98 18.78
C TYR A 162 8.67 11.65 18.71
N VAL A 163 9.52 12.58 19.17
CA VAL A 163 10.99 12.52 19.00
C VAL A 163 11.62 11.29 19.65
N ASP A 164 11.04 10.76 20.72
CA ASP A 164 11.60 9.61 21.44
C ASP A 164 11.40 8.27 20.69
N ALA A 165 10.70 8.27 19.56
CA ALA A 165 10.54 7.05 18.76
C ALA A 165 11.90 6.55 18.24
N PRO A 166 12.15 5.23 18.20
CA PRO A 166 13.43 4.68 17.73
C PRO A 166 13.82 5.16 16.32
N SER A 167 12.85 5.40 15.44
CA SER A 167 13.06 5.93 14.08
C SER A 167 13.71 7.33 14.06
N PHE A 168 13.72 8.05 15.17
CA PHE A 168 14.29 9.39 15.29
C PHE A 168 15.51 9.44 16.18
N ASN A 169 16.15 8.28 16.43
CA ASN A 169 17.48 8.28 17.03
C ASN A 169 18.48 9.02 16.14
N ASP A 170 19.45 9.66 16.76
CA ASP A 170 20.45 10.49 16.10
C ASP A 170 21.86 9.89 16.13
N ASN A 171 21.94 8.58 16.38
CA ASN A 171 23.20 7.85 16.43
C ASN A 171 23.96 7.99 15.09
N GLY A 172 25.21 8.44 15.18
CA GLY A 172 26.07 8.64 14.02
C GLY A 172 25.80 9.94 13.25
N LEU A 173 24.89 10.80 13.71
CA LEU A 173 24.71 12.13 13.18
C LEU A 173 25.50 13.16 13.99
N GLY A 174 26.26 14.01 13.29
CA GLY A 174 26.92 15.18 13.89
C GLY A 174 25.92 16.30 14.20
N PRO A 175 26.39 17.50 14.60
CA PRO A 175 25.52 18.65 14.84
C PRO A 175 24.66 19.01 13.62
N PRO A 176 23.57 19.79 13.79
CA PRO A 176 22.76 20.28 12.68
C PRO A 176 23.61 21.05 11.66
N PRO A 177 23.24 21.04 10.37
CA PRO A 177 23.97 21.78 9.33
C PRO A 177 24.02 23.28 9.64
N SER A 178 25.15 23.93 9.37
CA SER A 178 25.34 25.36 9.70
C SER A 178 24.36 26.32 9.02
N LYS A 179 23.74 25.89 7.91
CA LYS A 179 22.69 26.64 7.20
C LYS A 179 21.34 26.65 7.94
N TRP A 180 21.13 25.73 8.88
CA TRP A 180 19.88 25.58 9.60
C TRP A 180 19.67 26.78 10.54
N LYS A 181 18.53 27.47 10.39
CA LYS A 181 18.17 28.61 11.25
C LYS A 181 16.95 28.36 12.12
N GLY A 182 16.26 27.25 11.91
CA GLY A 182 15.05 26.94 12.65
C GLY A 182 15.30 26.60 14.11
N ARG A 183 14.19 26.49 14.84
CA ARG A 183 14.20 26.37 16.30
C ARG A 183 13.57 25.08 16.79
N CYS A 184 13.89 24.75 18.03
CA CYS A 184 13.22 23.71 18.78
C CYS A 184 12.35 24.35 19.88
N GLN A 185 11.03 24.32 19.70
CA GLN A 185 10.09 24.90 20.64
C GLN A 185 9.68 23.88 21.69
N VAL A 186 10.27 24.01 22.88
CA VAL A 186 9.88 23.22 24.06
C VAL A 186 8.54 23.73 24.58
N ALA A 187 7.52 22.88 24.60
CA ALA A 187 6.19 23.20 25.09
C ALA A 187 5.42 21.93 25.49
N GLY A 188 4.59 22.02 26.53
CA GLY A 188 3.82 20.87 27.01
C GLY A 188 4.72 19.68 27.35
N ASN A 189 4.41 18.51 26.77
CA ASN A 189 5.17 17.28 26.97
C ASN A 189 6.35 17.11 25.98
N PHE A 190 6.56 18.08 25.08
CA PHE A 190 7.66 18.03 24.12
C PHE A 190 8.96 18.51 24.79
N THR A 191 9.88 17.58 25.05
CA THR A 191 11.09 17.81 25.85
C THR A 191 12.24 18.44 25.09
N GLY A 192 12.25 18.32 23.75
CA GLY A 192 13.25 18.95 22.91
C GLY A 192 13.55 18.18 21.64
N CYS A 193 14.61 18.64 20.98
CA CYS A 193 15.10 18.16 19.69
C CYS A 193 16.44 17.46 19.90
N ASN A 194 16.87 16.70 18.90
CA ASN A 194 18.17 16.01 18.89
C ASN A 194 18.86 16.25 17.53
N ASN A 195 19.95 15.53 17.23
CA ASN A 195 20.61 15.72 15.94
C ASN A 195 19.82 15.11 14.77
N LYS A 196 18.77 14.30 15.01
CA LYS A 196 17.94 13.73 13.96
C LYS A 196 16.76 14.64 13.61
N VAL A 197 15.98 15.00 14.62
CA VAL A 197 14.91 16.00 14.57
C VAL A 197 15.52 17.29 15.09
N ILE A 198 15.99 18.14 14.17
CA ILE A 198 16.78 19.34 14.50
C ILE A 198 15.91 20.58 14.77
N GLY A 199 14.64 20.50 14.39
CA GLY A 199 13.65 21.55 14.55
C GLY A 199 12.27 20.98 14.81
N ALA A 200 11.52 21.63 15.67
CA ALA A 200 10.14 21.27 15.97
C ALA A 200 9.39 22.51 16.48
N VAL A 201 8.39 22.95 15.73
CA VAL A 201 7.53 24.09 16.04
C VAL A 201 6.07 23.74 15.78
N PHE A 202 5.16 24.55 16.27
CA PHE A 202 3.73 24.41 16.01
C PHE A 202 3.10 25.75 15.66
N TYR A 203 2.00 25.70 14.89
CA TYR A 203 1.19 26.85 14.51
C TYR A 203 -0.24 26.56 14.92
N ASN A 204 -0.84 27.48 15.68
CA ASN A 204 -2.20 27.36 16.17
C ASN A 204 -2.87 28.75 16.19
N ASN A 205 -2.70 29.45 15.07
CA ASN A 205 -3.10 30.84 14.86
C ASN A 205 -4.58 30.96 14.54
N ASP A 206 -5.19 29.93 13.92
CA ASP A 206 -6.60 29.94 13.58
C ASP A 206 -7.49 29.65 14.80
N PRO A 207 -8.38 30.60 15.20
CA PRO A 207 -9.32 30.39 16.30
C PRO A 207 -10.21 29.14 16.12
N ALA A 208 -10.50 28.73 14.88
CA ALA A 208 -11.34 27.57 14.58
C ALA A 208 -10.68 26.24 14.97
N THR A 209 -9.36 26.12 14.77
CA THR A 209 -8.57 24.92 15.07
C THR A 209 -7.79 25.02 16.39
N ARG A 210 -8.02 26.09 17.16
CA ARG A 210 -7.28 26.39 18.38
C ARG A 210 -7.28 25.21 19.38
N HIS A 211 -6.09 24.82 19.80
CA HIS A 211 -5.83 23.79 20.79
C HIS A 211 -5.41 24.46 22.11
N PRO A 212 -5.94 24.03 23.28
CA PRO A 212 -5.69 24.71 24.55
C PRO A 212 -4.24 24.60 25.03
N ASN A 213 -3.57 23.48 24.72
CA ASN A 213 -2.19 23.22 25.13
C ASN A 213 -1.36 22.85 23.90
N PRO A 214 -1.00 23.81 23.03
CA PRO A 214 -0.32 23.50 21.80
C PRO A 214 1.17 23.20 22.07
N SER A 215 1.67 22.16 21.41
CA SER A 215 3.08 21.76 21.45
C SER A 215 3.43 21.01 20.16
N PRO A 216 4.73 20.88 19.80
CA PRO A 216 5.14 20.11 18.61
C PRO A 216 4.92 18.60 18.76
N GLN A 217 4.58 18.11 19.96
CA GLN A 217 4.34 16.70 20.24
C GLN A 217 3.24 16.14 19.33
N ASP A 218 3.50 14.98 18.73
CA ASP A 218 2.48 14.25 17.99
C ASP A 218 1.56 13.50 18.96
N GLU A 219 0.27 13.77 18.87
CA GLU A 219 -0.78 13.10 19.65
C GLU A 219 -1.66 12.21 18.76
N GLN A 220 -1.50 12.31 17.43
CA GLN A 220 -2.28 11.56 16.45
C GLN A 220 -1.49 10.41 15.83
N GLY A 221 -0.18 10.59 15.69
CA GLY A 221 0.75 9.62 15.10
C GLY A 221 1.00 9.80 13.60
N HIS A 222 0.22 10.63 12.90
CA HIS A 222 0.33 10.80 11.45
C HIS A 222 1.68 11.43 11.07
N GLY A 223 2.06 12.54 11.70
CA GLY A 223 3.33 13.23 11.47
C GLY A 223 4.55 12.39 11.83
N SER A 224 4.49 11.59 12.89
CA SER A 224 5.55 10.64 13.23
C SER A 224 5.66 9.51 12.20
N HIS A 225 4.53 8.99 11.73
CA HIS A 225 4.52 7.95 10.70
C HIS A 225 5.06 8.47 9.36
N THR A 226 4.63 9.66 8.90
CA THR A 226 5.12 10.28 7.66
C THR A 226 6.60 10.63 7.76
N SER A 227 7.03 11.25 8.86
CA SER A 227 8.44 11.59 9.11
C SER A 227 9.35 10.37 9.11
N SER A 228 8.93 9.27 9.75
CA SER A 228 9.71 8.02 9.77
C SER A 228 9.75 7.34 8.41
N THR A 229 8.71 7.48 7.59
CA THR A 229 8.71 7.01 6.19
C THR A 229 9.70 7.79 5.34
N ILE A 230 9.82 9.10 5.52
CA ILE A 230 10.71 9.93 4.71
C ILE A 230 12.17 9.75 5.13
N ALA A 231 12.44 9.95 6.41
CA ALA A 231 13.81 10.04 6.94
C ALA A 231 14.00 9.23 8.23
N GLY A 232 13.19 8.22 8.54
CA GLY A 232 13.43 7.38 9.72
C GLY A 232 14.79 6.68 9.68
N ALA A 233 15.45 6.58 10.83
CA ALA A 233 16.62 5.74 11.03
C ALA A 233 16.30 4.26 10.75
N SER A 234 17.32 3.45 10.47
CA SER A 234 17.13 2.02 10.23
C SER A 234 16.89 1.27 11.53
N ILE A 235 15.71 0.66 11.67
CA ILE A 235 15.28 -0.10 12.85
C ILE A 235 15.11 -1.56 12.47
N VAL A 236 16.06 -2.39 12.91
CA VAL A 236 16.04 -3.85 12.69
C VAL A 236 14.98 -4.49 13.58
N GLY A 237 14.23 -5.44 13.04
CA GLY A 237 13.22 -6.20 13.79
C GLY A 237 11.93 -5.43 14.05
N ALA A 238 11.71 -4.29 13.38
CA ALA A 238 10.47 -3.55 13.47
C ALA A 238 9.29 -4.43 13.00
N SER A 239 8.21 -4.41 13.78
CA SER A 239 6.96 -5.12 13.47
C SER A 239 5.78 -4.49 14.19
N LEU A 240 4.57 -4.74 13.70
CA LEU A 240 3.33 -4.42 14.39
C LEU A 240 2.66 -5.72 14.83
N TYR A 241 2.80 -6.10 16.10
CA TYR A 241 2.33 -7.39 16.63
C TYR A 241 2.83 -8.60 15.80
N GLY A 242 4.09 -8.55 15.34
CA GLY A 242 4.69 -9.56 14.47
C GLY A 242 4.32 -9.46 12.98
N LEU A 243 3.40 -8.57 12.61
CA LEU A 243 3.15 -8.24 11.21
C LEU A 243 4.26 -7.34 10.66
N ALA A 244 4.54 -7.50 9.36
CA ALA A 244 5.56 -6.74 8.65
C ALA A 244 6.96 -6.82 9.28
N GLN A 245 7.32 -7.92 9.94
CA GLN A 245 8.64 -8.07 10.54
C GLN A 245 9.75 -7.85 9.51
N GLY A 246 10.66 -6.92 9.81
CA GLY A 246 11.76 -6.57 8.92
C GLY A 246 12.56 -5.38 9.45
N THR A 247 13.24 -4.67 8.55
CA THR A 247 13.92 -3.42 8.90
C THR A 247 13.06 -2.25 8.45
N ALA A 248 12.57 -1.44 9.40
CA ALA A 248 11.93 -0.17 9.05
C ALA A 248 13.00 0.89 8.80
N ARG A 249 12.81 1.74 7.79
CA ARG A 249 13.70 2.88 7.53
C ARG A 249 13.01 3.91 6.65
N GLY A 250 13.55 5.12 6.67
CA GLY A 250 13.19 6.17 5.73
C GLY A 250 13.78 5.97 4.34
N GLY A 251 13.29 6.76 3.38
CA GLY A 251 13.89 6.87 2.05
C GLY A 251 15.29 7.50 2.08
N VAL A 252 15.51 8.45 3.00
CA VAL A 252 16.80 9.11 3.28
C VAL A 252 17.16 9.05 4.77
N PRO A 253 17.61 7.89 5.28
CA PRO A 253 17.81 7.66 6.71
C PRO A 253 18.79 8.61 7.40
N SER A 254 19.75 9.20 6.67
CA SER A 254 20.72 10.15 7.25
C SER A 254 20.23 11.61 7.23
N ALA A 255 19.16 11.94 6.51
CA ALA A 255 18.64 13.31 6.43
C ALA A 255 18.09 13.80 7.78
N ARG A 256 18.09 15.12 7.98
CA ARG A 256 17.55 15.79 9.17
C ARG A 256 16.06 16.04 8.99
N ILE A 257 15.32 16.08 10.09
CA ILE A 257 13.88 16.37 10.12
C ILE A 257 13.65 17.70 10.82
N ALA A 258 12.84 18.56 10.22
CA ALA A 258 12.26 19.75 10.84
C ALA A 258 10.73 19.62 10.84
N MET A 259 10.12 19.53 12.02
CA MET A 259 8.68 19.35 12.17
C MET A 259 7.97 20.69 12.34
N TYR A 260 6.97 20.93 11.50
CA TYR A 260 6.08 22.08 11.57
C TYR A 260 4.66 21.58 11.79
N LYS A 261 4.22 21.55 13.05
CA LYS A 261 2.88 21.06 13.38
C LYS A 261 1.82 22.10 13.00
N VAL A 262 0.99 21.75 12.04
CA VAL A 262 -0.10 22.60 11.52
C VAL A 262 -1.47 21.93 11.65
N CYS A 263 -1.49 20.65 12.02
CA CYS A 263 -2.70 19.87 12.17
C CYS A 263 -3.05 19.67 13.65
N TRP A 264 -4.32 19.88 13.93
CA TRP A 264 -4.96 19.73 15.23
C TRP A 264 -6.16 18.78 15.10
N PRO A 265 -6.80 18.35 16.21
CA PRO A 265 -7.93 17.43 16.14
C PRO A 265 -9.09 17.87 15.23
N LYS A 266 -9.26 19.18 15.04
CA LYS A 266 -10.29 19.78 14.17
C LYS A 266 -9.88 19.91 12.70
N GLY A 267 -8.63 19.62 12.37
CA GLY A 267 -8.06 19.77 11.03
C GLY A 267 -6.81 20.64 11.02
N CYS A 268 -6.36 20.94 9.80
CA CYS A 268 -5.19 21.77 9.53
C CYS A 268 -5.67 23.03 8.83
N SER A 269 -5.41 24.21 9.42
CA SER A 269 -5.85 25.48 8.84
C SER A 269 -4.88 25.94 7.77
N ASP A 270 -5.38 26.57 6.70
CA ASP A 270 -4.55 27.22 5.69
C ASP A 270 -3.70 28.36 6.28
N ILE A 271 -4.18 29.01 7.35
CA ILE A 271 -3.43 30.05 8.09
C ILE A 271 -2.17 29.46 8.71
N ASP A 272 -2.33 28.33 9.39
CA ASP A 272 -1.23 27.61 10.06
C ASP A 272 -0.29 26.99 9.02
N LEU A 273 -0.85 26.44 7.93
CA LEU A 273 -0.09 25.86 6.83
C LEU A 273 0.82 26.90 6.17
N LEU A 274 0.29 28.06 5.77
CA LEU A 274 1.09 29.11 5.14
C LEU A 274 2.14 29.69 6.10
N SER A 275 1.81 29.85 7.38
CA SER A 275 2.78 30.30 8.40
C SER A 275 3.95 29.32 8.51
N ALA A 276 3.68 28.02 8.53
CA ALA A 276 4.70 26.99 8.57
C ALA A 276 5.57 26.94 7.30
N MET A 277 4.98 27.19 6.13
CA MET A 277 5.72 27.21 4.88
C MET A 277 6.69 28.39 4.79
N ASP A 278 6.27 29.56 5.29
CA ASP A 278 7.10 30.76 5.34
C ASP A 278 8.33 30.53 6.24
N ASP A 279 8.11 30.09 7.47
CA ASP A 279 9.20 29.76 8.41
C ASP A 279 10.10 28.64 7.86
N ALA A 280 9.52 27.60 7.23
CA ALA A 280 10.33 26.51 6.70
C ALA A 280 11.28 26.93 5.58
N ILE A 281 10.88 27.91 4.76
CA ILE A 281 11.73 28.49 3.72
C ILE A 281 12.86 29.30 4.36
N ASP A 282 12.56 30.16 5.34
CA ASP A 282 13.59 30.98 6.00
C ASP A 282 14.59 30.15 6.83
N ASP A 283 14.09 29.08 7.45
CA ASP A 283 14.85 28.14 8.27
C ASP A 283 15.89 27.33 7.47
N GLY A 284 15.77 27.33 6.13
CA GLY A 284 16.70 26.66 5.22
C GLY A 284 16.40 25.19 4.97
N VAL A 285 15.12 24.81 4.98
CA VAL A 285 14.66 23.46 4.57
C VAL A 285 14.98 23.21 3.09
N ASP A 286 15.49 22.02 2.76
CA ASP A 286 15.81 21.64 1.38
C ASP A 286 14.60 21.06 0.63
N VAL A 287 13.76 20.29 1.33
CA VAL A 287 12.60 19.60 0.77
C VAL A 287 11.44 19.65 1.75
N LEU A 288 10.27 20.06 1.26
CA LEU A 288 9.02 20.03 2.03
C LEU A 288 8.19 18.79 1.71
N SER A 289 7.68 18.15 2.75
CA SER A 289 6.66 17.09 2.65
C SER A 289 5.38 17.55 3.34
N ILE A 290 4.29 17.55 2.59
CA ILE A 290 2.95 17.97 3.06
C ILE A 290 1.98 16.84 2.71
N SER A 291 1.57 16.08 3.71
CA SER A 291 0.72 14.89 3.54
C SER A 291 -0.73 15.19 3.94
N LEU A 292 -1.26 16.31 3.45
CA LEU A 292 -2.56 16.85 3.83
C LEU A 292 -3.48 16.91 2.60
N VAL A 293 -4.78 16.73 2.82
CA VAL A 293 -5.80 16.81 1.75
C VAL A 293 -6.94 17.69 2.23
N GLY A 294 -7.28 18.72 1.44
CA GLY A 294 -8.44 19.57 1.68
C GLY A 294 -9.71 19.01 1.01
N ASN A 295 -10.85 19.10 1.70
CA ASN A 295 -12.15 18.76 1.12
C ASN A 295 -12.68 19.94 0.27
N GLN A 296 -12.38 19.89 -1.03
CA GLN A 296 -12.92 20.70 -2.14
C GLN A 296 -12.70 22.23 -2.16
N MET A 297 -12.18 22.66 -3.32
CA MET A 297 -12.27 24.01 -3.90
C MET A 297 -11.54 25.17 -3.20
N ALA A 298 -10.38 24.92 -2.64
CA ALA A 298 -9.30 25.90 -2.67
C ALA A 298 -8.18 25.29 -3.51
N SER A 299 -8.16 25.59 -4.81
CA SER A 299 -6.91 25.53 -5.54
C SER A 299 -6.01 26.55 -4.85
N LEU A 300 -5.13 26.09 -3.96
CA LEU A 300 -3.95 26.83 -3.56
C LEU A 300 -3.21 27.12 -4.86
N THR A 301 -3.53 28.27 -5.48
CA THR A 301 -2.80 28.82 -6.63
C THR A 301 -1.56 29.50 -6.08
N ILE A 302 -0.78 28.73 -5.33
CA ILE A 302 0.61 29.01 -5.03
C ILE A 302 1.34 27.97 -5.87
N PRO A 303 2.27 28.35 -6.77
CA PRO A 303 3.02 27.41 -7.58
C PRO A 303 3.99 26.62 -6.70
N LEU A 304 3.44 25.72 -5.89
CA LEU A 304 4.17 24.66 -5.24
C LEU A 304 4.38 23.58 -6.28
N ARG A 305 5.65 23.39 -6.67
CA ARG A 305 6.08 22.11 -7.21
C ARG A 305 5.99 21.08 -6.09
N LEU A 306 4.78 20.61 -5.82
CA LEU A 306 4.56 19.33 -5.18
C LEU A 306 5.19 18.29 -6.10
N VAL A 307 6.10 17.46 -5.57
CA VAL A 307 6.53 16.26 -6.29
C VAL A 307 5.37 15.27 -6.15
N PRO A 308 4.57 15.03 -7.21
CA PRO A 308 3.55 14.00 -7.12
C PRO A 308 4.24 12.65 -6.91
N PHE A 309 3.81 11.90 -5.90
CA PHE A 309 4.07 10.46 -5.87
C PHE A 309 3.43 9.86 -7.13
N MET A 310 4.28 9.46 -8.07
CA MET A 310 3.87 8.85 -9.35
C MET A 310 3.03 7.58 -9.11
N GLN A 311 1.97 7.46 -9.90
CA GLN A 311 1.24 6.20 -10.16
C GLN A 311 2.14 5.18 -10.87
#